data_AF-A0A3R6DXL7-F1
#
_entry.id   AF-A0A3R6DXL7-F1
#
_cell.length_a   1.000
_cell.length_b   1.000
_cell.length_c   1.000
_cell.angle_alpha   90.00
_cell.angle_beta   90.00
_cell.angle_gamma   90.00
#
_symmetry.space_group_name_H-M   'P 1'
#
loop_
_entity.id
_entity.type
_entity.pdbx_description
1 polymer ?
#
loop_
_entity_poly.entity_id
_entity_poly.type
_entity_poly.pdbx_seq_one_letter_code
_entity_poly.pdbx_strand_id
1 'polypeptide(L)'
;MKDILNKCPVCGSKLEYHSLYQFSKVYKILKNGKLSARPQRNESACPMECGFIACSNADCDFHTNCDLEVEEGRKYRIYQTGDTYKIEINEDQ
;
A
#
# COMPACT_ATOMS: atom_id res chain seq x y z
N MET A 1 11.43 -12.27 -7.71
CA MET A 1 11.64 -11.07 -8.55
C MET A 1 11.25 -9.82 -7.76
N LYS A 2 12.00 -8.70 -7.88
CA LYS A 2 11.75 -7.45 -7.13
C LYS A 2 11.22 -6.38 -8.08
N ASP A 3 9.97 -5.98 -7.87
CA ASP A 3 9.27 -5.02 -8.73
C ASP A 3 8.80 -3.79 -7.96
N ILE A 4 8.47 -2.75 -8.73
CA ILE A 4 7.81 -1.56 -8.22
C ILE A 4 6.37 -1.91 -7.84
N LEU A 5 5.99 -1.65 -6.59
CA LEU A 5 4.62 -1.84 -6.14
C LEU A 5 3.77 -0.67 -6.66
N ASN A 6 3.16 -0.81 -7.84
CA ASN A 6 2.28 0.22 -8.42
C ASN A 6 0.88 -0.29 -8.77
N LYS A 7 0.65 -1.59 -8.60
CA LYS A 7 -0.62 -2.28 -8.84
C LYS A 7 -0.81 -3.35 -7.78
N CYS A 8 -2.07 -3.65 -7.49
CA CYS A 8 -2.45 -4.72 -6.59
C CYS A 8 -1.90 -6.05 -7.14
N PRO A 9 -1.14 -6.82 -6.34
CA PRO A 9 -0.59 -8.10 -6.77
C PRO A 9 -1.66 -9.21 -6.90
N VAL A 10 -2.89 -8.97 -6.42
CA VAL A 10 -4.02 -9.90 -6.49
C VAL A 10 -4.88 -9.65 -7.73
N CYS A 11 -5.36 -8.42 -7.94
CA CYS A 11 -6.31 -8.10 -9.01
C CYS A 11 -5.80 -7.11 -10.08
N GLY A 12 -4.57 -6.58 -9.93
CA GLY A 12 -3.98 -5.62 -10.88
C GLY A 12 -4.54 -4.20 -10.83
N SER A 13 -5.51 -3.93 -9.95
CA SER A 13 -6.07 -2.59 -9.71
C SER A 13 -5.05 -1.63 -9.08
N LYS A 14 -5.42 -0.35 -8.93
CA LYS A 14 -4.55 0.66 -8.30
C LYS A 14 -4.41 0.38 -6.80
N LEU A 15 -3.34 0.93 -6.23
CA LEU A 15 -3.06 0.88 -4.81
C LEU A 15 -3.12 2.27 -4.20
N GLU A 16 -3.51 2.29 -2.94
CA GLU A 16 -3.64 3.47 -2.12
C GLU A 16 -2.85 3.30 -0.83
N TYR A 17 -2.21 4.38 -0.38
CA TYR A 17 -1.59 4.46 0.93
C TYR A 17 -2.47 5.30 1.85
N HIS A 18 -2.95 4.67 2.92
CA HIS A 18 -3.75 5.30 3.95
C HIS A 18 -2.82 5.75 5.07
N SER A 19 -2.53 7.04 5.10
CA SER A 19 -1.77 7.67 6.18
C SER A 19 -2.73 8.03 7.30
N LEU A 20 -2.67 7.29 8.40
CA LEU A 20 -3.43 7.55 9.61
C LEU A 20 -2.64 8.58 10.45
N TYR A 21 -3.32 9.67 10.80
CA TYR A 21 -2.88 10.77 11.66
C TYR A 21 -4.16 11.43 12.21
N GLN A 22 -4.06 12.56 12.90
CA GLN A 22 -5.23 13.35 13.33
C GLN A 22 -6.34 13.48 12.27
N PHE A 23 -5.98 13.53 10.99
CA PHE A 23 -6.89 13.23 9.88
C PHE A 23 -6.24 12.20 8.97
N SER A 24 -7.01 11.19 8.59
CA SER A 24 -6.52 10.17 7.67
C SER A 24 -6.37 10.78 6.28
N LYS A 25 -5.26 10.52 5.60
CA LYS A 25 -4.98 11.03 4.25
C LYS A 25 -4.70 9.87 3.34
N VAL A 26 -5.40 9.80 2.22
CA VAL A 26 -5.20 8.73 1.25
C VAL A 26 -4.41 9.23 0.06
N TYR A 27 -3.34 8.53 -0.29
CA TYR A 27 -2.45 8.84 -1.40
C TYR A 27 -2.50 7.73 -2.45
N LYS A 28 -2.37 8.08 -3.73
CA LYS A 28 -2.20 7.08 -4.79
C LYS A 28 -0.77 6.61 -4.83
N ILE A 29 -0.55 5.30 -5.03
CA ILE A 29 0.76 4.81 -5.44
C ILE A 29 0.87 4.93 -6.96
N LEU A 30 1.87 5.69 -7.40
CA LEU A 30 2.12 6.02 -8.80
C LEU A 30 2.85 4.89 -9.53
N LYS A 31 2.94 5.00 -10.86
CA LYS A 31 3.64 4.00 -11.70
C LYS A 31 5.11 3.76 -11.31
N ASN A 32 5.75 4.76 -10.69
CA ASN A 32 7.12 4.69 -10.20
C ASN A 32 7.22 4.20 -8.74
N GLY A 33 6.12 3.80 -8.11
CA GLY A 33 6.05 3.31 -6.72
C GLY A 33 6.07 4.41 -5.67
N LYS A 34 6.11 5.69 -6.06
CA LYS A 34 6.02 6.82 -5.13
C LYS A 34 4.57 7.17 -4.83
N LEU A 35 4.33 7.87 -3.73
CA LEU A 35 3.02 8.45 -3.45
C LEU A 35 2.74 9.67 -4.33
N SER A 36 1.46 9.95 -4.58
CA SER A 36 1.04 11.21 -5.17
C SER A 36 1.43 12.41 -4.28
N ALA A 37 1.85 13.53 -4.89
CA ALA A 37 2.28 14.71 -4.15
C ALA A 37 1.17 15.33 -3.27
N ARG A 38 -0.10 15.09 -3.63
CA ARG A 38 -1.27 15.53 -2.86
C ARG A 38 -2.13 14.31 -2.49
N PRO A 39 -2.79 14.34 -1.32
CA PRO A 39 -3.78 13.32 -0.98
C PRO A 39 -4.98 13.42 -1.94
N GLN A 40 -5.57 12.28 -2.23
CA GLN A 40 -6.81 12.12 -2.99
C GLN A 40 -8.02 12.53 -2.17
N ARG A 41 -8.01 12.15 -0.89
CA ARG A 41 -9.11 12.33 0.04
C ARG A 41 -8.58 12.45 1.47
N ASN A 42 -9.30 13.20 2.29
CA ASN A 42 -9.14 13.23 3.73
C ASN A 42 -10.27 12.40 4.33
N GLU A 43 -9.92 11.44 5.16
CA GLU A 43 -10.84 10.58 5.90
C GLU A 43 -10.83 10.96 7.39
N SER A 44 -11.76 10.38 8.14
CA SER A 44 -12.04 10.67 9.55
C SER A 44 -10.79 10.73 10.43
N ALA A 45 -10.94 11.43 11.56
CA ALA A 45 -9.87 11.59 12.53
C ALA A 45 -9.48 10.23 13.14
N CYS A 46 -8.22 9.83 12.93
CA CYS A 46 -7.67 8.57 13.44
C CYS A 46 -6.34 8.88 14.13
N PRO A 47 -6.30 9.15 15.44
CA PRO A 47 -5.14 9.74 16.13
C PRO A 47 -3.88 8.86 16.19
N MET A 48 -3.82 7.77 15.43
CA MET A 48 -2.64 6.92 15.28
C MET A 48 -1.68 7.55 14.28
N GLU A 49 -0.37 7.51 14.55
CA GLU A 49 0.68 7.92 13.60
C GLU A 49 1.21 6.70 12.85
N CYS A 50 0.42 6.17 11.93
CA CYS A 50 0.79 4.96 11.16
C CYS A 50 0.20 4.99 9.75
N GLY A 51 0.47 3.97 8.94
CA GLY A 51 -0.17 3.87 7.64
C GLY A 51 -0.05 2.50 7.00
N PHE A 52 -0.99 2.20 6.12
CA PHE A 52 -1.07 0.91 5.44
C PHE A 52 -1.38 1.08 3.95
N ILE A 53 -1.09 0.05 3.17
CA ILE A 53 -1.41 0.00 1.75
C ILE A 53 -2.65 -0.85 1.55
N ALA A 54 -3.58 -0.40 0.71
CA ALA A 54 -4.78 -1.15 0.34
C ALA A 54 -5.05 -1.10 -1.16
N CYS A 55 -5.78 -2.09 -1.65
CA CYS A 55 -6.32 -2.06 -3.00
C CYS A 55 -7.46 -1.04 -3.11
N SER A 56 -7.47 -0.27 -4.20
CA SER A 56 -8.57 0.66 -4.48
C SER A 56 -9.84 -0.04 -4.99
N ASN A 57 -9.80 -1.35 -5.22
CA ASN A 57 -10.95 -2.12 -5.69
C ASN A 57 -11.72 -2.65 -4.48
N ALA A 58 -13.00 -2.29 -4.37
CA ALA A 58 -13.86 -2.69 -3.25
C ALA A 58 -14.10 -4.21 -3.18
N ASP A 59 -13.95 -4.92 -4.32
CA ASP A 59 -14.08 -6.38 -4.39
C ASP A 59 -12.74 -7.10 -4.14
N CYS A 60 -11.71 -6.42 -3.62
CA CYS A 60 -10.39 -6.99 -3.37
C CYS A 60 -9.88 -6.62 -1.97
N ASP A 61 -9.75 -7.62 -1.11
CA ASP A 61 -9.35 -7.46 0.29
C ASP A 61 -7.84 -7.33 0.49
N PHE A 62 -7.07 -7.08 -0.56
CA PHE A 62 -5.63 -6.90 -0.44
C PHE A 62 -5.31 -5.64 0.38
N HIS A 63 -4.66 -5.84 1.53
CA HIS A 63 -4.12 -4.77 2.36
C HIS A 63 -2.87 -5.24 3.13
N THR A 64 -2.12 -4.28 3.65
CA THR A 64 -1.04 -4.51 4.62
C THR A 64 -1.48 -4.10 6.02
N ASN A 65 -0.75 -4.55 7.03
CA ASN A 65 -0.75 -3.90 8.34
C ASN A 65 0.08 -2.59 8.29
N CYS A 66 0.24 -1.96 9.45
CA CYS A 66 0.98 -0.70 9.60
C CYS A 66 2.51 -0.84 9.44
N ASP A 67 3.02 -2.08 9.46
CA ASP A 67 4.43 -2.42 9.25
C ASP A 67 4.71 -2.90 7.80
N LEU A 68 3.73 -2.73 6.90
CA LEU A 68 3.73 -3.18 5.50
C LEU A 68 3.73 -4.71 5.31
N GLU A 69 3.43 -5.47 6.36
CA GLU A 69 3.29 -6.92 6.27
C GLU A 69 1.89 -7.31 5.77
N VAL A 70 1.82 -8.38 4.99
CA VAL A 70 0.55 -8.92 4.47
C VAL A 70 0.15 -10.11 5.34
N GLU A 71 -0.94 -9.98 6.11
CA GLU A 71 -1.32 -10.96 7.15
C GLU A 71 -1.54 -12.38 6.61
N GLU A 72 -2.11 -12.53 5.42
CA GLU A 72 -2.46 -13.84 4.84
C GLU A 72 -1.47 -14.35 3.76
N GLY A 73 -0.30 -13.74 3.60
CA GLY A 73 0.54 -14.02 2.42
C GLY A 73 2.03 -13.83 2.59
N ARG A 74 2.74 -14.88 3.05
CA ARG A 74 4.22 -14.99 2.96
C ARG A 74 4.77 -14.91 1.52
N LYS A 75 3.87 -14.98 0.53
CA LYS A 75 4.17 -14.81 -0.90
C LYS A 75 4.62 -13.40 -1.25
N TYR A 76 4.13 -12.38 -0.56
CA TYR A 76 4.42 -10.99 -0.89
C TYR A 76 5.18 -10.31 0.24
N ARG A 77 6.40 -9.86 -0.06
CA ARG A 77 7.16 -9.00 0.85
C ARG A 77 7.13 -7.58 0.31
N ILE A 78 6.45 -6.71 1.03
CA ILE A 78 6.33 -5.29 0.69
C ILE A 78 7.30 -4.51 1.56
N TYR A 79 8.00 -3.56 0.96
CA TYR A 79 8.95 -2.74 1.68
C TYR A 79 9.15 -1.41 0.96
N GLN A 80 9.62 -0.43 1.72
CA GLN A 80 9.93 0.90 1.21
C GLN A 80 11.44 1.05 1.03
N THR A 81 11.87 1.66 -0.08
CA THR A 81 13.26 2.09 -0.30
C THR A 81 13.26 3.57 -0.63
N GLY A 82 13.71 4.40 0.31
CA GLY A 82 13.55 5.85 0.21
C GLY A 82 12.06 6.20 0.18
N ASP A 83 11.63 6.85 -0.90
CA ASP A 83 10.26 7.32 -1.14
C ASP A 83 9.50 6.45 -2.15
N THR A 84 9.98 5.23 -2.40
CA THR A 84 9.40 4.26 -3.36
C THR A 84 9.01 2.95 -2.68
N TYR A 85 7.77 2.51 -2.88
CA TYR A 85 7.29 1.19 -2.45
C TYR A 85 7.62 0.10 -3.49
N LYS A 86 8.07 -1.04 -2.98
CA LYS A 86 8.49 -2.20 -3.76
C LYS A 86 7.85 -3.47 -3.23
N ILE A 87 7.80 -4.47 -4.09
CA ILE A 87 7.28 -5.79 -3.77
C ILE A 87 8.26 -6.86 -4.25
N GLU A 88 8.45 -7.87 -3.41
CA GLU A 88 9.15 -9.10 -3.74
C GLU A 88 8.16 -10.25 -3.63
N ILE A 89 8.05 -11.02 -4.71
CA ILE A 89 7.22 -12.23 -4.75
C ILE A 89 8.14 -13.41 -4.45
N ASN A 90 7.88 -14.11 -3.35
CA ASN A 90 8.52 -15.37 -3.03
C ASN A 90 7.84 -16.46 -3.86
N GLU A 91 8.55 -17.02 -4.84
CA GLU A 91 8.03 -18.06 -5.74
C GLU A 91 8.15 -19.48 -5.17
N ASP A 92 8.72 -19.63 -3.98
CA ASP A 92 8.92 -20.92 -3.31
C ASP A 92 7.93 -21.10 -2.13
N GLN A 93 6.67 -21.44 -2.45
CA GLN A 93 5.78 -22.35 -1.68
C GLN A 93 4.75 -22.99 -2.61
#